data_AF-A0A847YSL5-F1
#
_entry.id   AF-A0A847YSL5-F1
#
_cell.length_a   1.000
_cell.length_b   1.000
_cell.length_c   1.000
_cell.angle_alpha   90.00
_cell.angle_beta   90.00
_cell.angle_gamma   90.00
#
_symmetry.space_group_name_H-M   'P 1'
#
loop_
_entity.id
_entity.type
_entity.pdbx_description
1 polymer ?
#
loop_
_entity_poly.entity_id
_entity_poly.type
_entity_poly.pdbx_seq_one_letter_code
_entity_poly.pdbx_strand_id
1 'polypeptide(L)'
;MDEMGEVLGTWQMDVKAVRERMYGAPTARERERWHAIWLMARGMTAVQVAEAIERDAHTIGDWLETLREKGPTALAFEQSGGSPPSSHRHNKRH
;
A
#
# COMPACT_ATOMS: atom_id res chain seq x y z
N MET A 1 5.51 -13.22 12.80
CA MET A 1 4.90 -13.43 11.48
C MET A 1 5.19 -12.18 10.67
N ASP A 2 5.37 -12.33 9.36
CA ASP A 2 5.61 -11.20 8.46
C ASP A 2 4.29 -10.45 8.25
N GLU A 3 4.21 -9.18 8.65
CA GLU A 3 2.97 -8.37 8.59
C GLU A 3 2.36 -8.37 7.19
N MET A 4 3.21 -8.33 6.15
CA MET A 4 2.77 -8.39 4.76
C MET A 4 2.16 -9.75 4.43
N GLY A 5 2.76 -10.86 4.89
CA GLY A 5 2.19 -12.19 4.74
C GLY A 5 0.78 -12.33 5.34
N GLU A 6 0.53 -11.73 6.50
CA GLU A 6 -0.80 -11.75 7.14
C GLU A 6 -1.82 -10.91 6.38
N VAL A 7 -1.44 -9.70 5.95
CA VAL A 7 -2.30 -8.81 5.16
C VAL A 7 -2.63 -9.45 3.82
N LEU A 8 -1.65 -9.98 3.09
CA LEU A 8 -1.87 -10.62 1.80
C LEU A 8 -2.70 -11.91 1.95
N GLY A 9 -2.43 -12.71 2.97
CA GLY A 9 -3.18 -13.94 3.27
C GLY A 9 -4.66 -13.68 3.54
N THR A 10 -4.99 -12.58 4.24
CA THR A 10 -6.38 -12.15 4.50
C THR A 10 -7.16 -11.96 3.20
N TRP A 11 -6.48 -11.48 2.15
CA TRP A 11 -7.07 -11.24 0.84
C TRP A 11 -6.82 -12.36 -0.17
N GLN A 12 -6.33 -13.52 0.26
CA GLN A 12 -5.97 -14.66 -0.60
C GLN A 12 -4.99 -14.27 -1.71
N MET A 13 -4.06 -13.37 -1.39
CA MET A 13 -3.02 -12.90 -2.31
C MET A 13 -1.66 -13.42 -1.90
N ASP A 14 -0.81 -13.64 -2.89
CA ASP A 14 0.61 -13.89 -2.71
C ASP A 14 1.44 -12.77 -3.35
N VAL A 15 2.76 -12.82 -3.16
CA VAL A 15 3.69 -11.83 -3.74
C VAL A 15 3.62 -11.80 -5.28
N LYS A 16 3.27 -12.92 -5.92
CA LYS A 16 3.13 -13.00 -7.37
C LYS A 16 1.90 -12.22 -7.84
N ALA A 17 0.76 -12.37 -7.16
CA ALA A 17 -0.47 -11.62 -7.44
C ALA A 17 -0.27 -10.10 -7.27
N VAL A 18 0.50 -9.68 -6.26
CA VAL A 18 0.89 -8.27 -6.09
C VAL A 18 1.72 -7.79 -7.29
N ARG A 19 2.70 -8.59 -7.74
CA ARG A 19 3.54 -8.28 -8.91
C ARG A 19 2.73 -8.18 -10.19
N GLU A 20 1.78 -9.09 -10.42
CA GLU A 20 0.89 -9.07 -11.58
C GLU A 20 0.05 -7.80 -11.62
N ARG A 21 -0.50 -7.37 -10.48
CA ARG A 21 -1.25 -6.10 -10.37
C ARG A 21 -0.37 -4.88 -10.60
N MET A 22 0.88 -4.88 -10.13
CA MET A 22 1.83 -3.80 -10.40
C MET A 22 2.06 -3.61 -11.91
N TYR A 23 2.30 -4.69 -12.66
CA TYR A 23 2.50 -4.58 -14.11
C TYR A 23 1.20 -4.28 -14.87
N GLY A 24 0.07 -4.84 -14.42
CA GLY A 24 -1.25 -4.62 -15.00
C GLY A 24 -1.88 -3.27 -14.65
N ALA A 25 -1.28 -2.48 -13.76
CA ALA A 25 -1.84 -1.22 -13.29
C ALA A 25 -2.09 -0.23 -14.46
N PRO A 26 -3.32 0.29 -14.62
CA PRO A 26 -3.71 1.17 -15.72
C PRO A 26 -3.13 2.57 -15.58
N THR A 27 -2.77 3.01 -14.37
CA THR A 27 -2.21 4.34 -14.11
C THR A 27 -0.85 4.26 -13.43
N ALA A 28 -0.02 5.28 -13.61
CA ALA A 28 1.27 5.39 -12.92
C ALA A 28 1.11 5.44 -11.39
N ARG A 29 0.04 6.08 -10.89
CA ARG A 29 -0.24 6.18 -9.45
C ARG A 29 -0.62 4.83 -8.85
N GLU A 30 -1.43 4.06 -9.54
CA GLU A 30 -1.77 2.70 -9.10
C GLU A 30 -0.54 1.78 -9.15
N ARG A 31 0.29 1.91 -10.19
CA ARG A 31 1.56 1.19 -10.30
C ARG A 31 2.49 1.50 -9.14
N GLU A 32 2.63 2.78 -8.77
CA GLU A 32 3.45 3.25 -7.65
C GLU A 32 3.00 2.61 -6.33
N ARG A 33 1.68 2.59 -6.06
CA ARG A 33 1.09 1.95 -4.88
C ARG A 33 1.41 0.45 -4.84
N TRP A 34 1.14 -0.27 -5.93
CA TRP A 34 1.44 -1.70 -6.01
C TRP A 34 2.94 -2.00 -5.91
N HIS A 35 3.79 -1.12 -6.44
CA HIS A 35 5.23 -1.24 -6.31
C HIS A 35 5.69 -1.15 -4.85
N ALA A 36 5.14 -0.22 -4.07
CA ALA A 36 5.42 -0.11 -2.65
C ALA A 36 5.01 -1.37 -1.86
N ILE A 37 3.79 -1.88 -2.08
CA ILE A 37 3.31 -3.13 -1.47
C ILE A 37 4.22 -4.30 -1.84
N TRP A 38 4.65 -4.38 -3.10
CA TRP A 38 5.55 -5.44 -3.56
C TRP A 38 6.92 -5.37 -2.90
N LEU A 39 7.49 -4.17 -2.73
CA LEU A 39 8.77 -3.99 -2.04
C LEU A 39 8.66 -4.37 -0.56
N MET A 40 7.56 -4.00 0.11
CA MET A 40 7.31 -4.42 1.50
C MET A 40 7.16 -5.93 1.63
N ALA A 41 6.44 -6.57 0.70
CA ALA A 41 6.30 -8.03 0.67
C ALA A 41 7.62 -8.79 0.40
N ARG A 42 8.67 -8.08 -0.04
CA ARG A 42 10.05 -8.61 -0.18
C ARG A 42 10.89 -8.41 1.09
N GLY A 43 10.30 -7.89 2.17
CA GLY A 43 10.95 -7.65 3.44
C GLY A 43 11.56 -6.25 3.59
N MET A 44 11.25 -5.31 2.68
CA MET A 44 11.66 -3.91 2.88
C MET A 44 10.73 -3.23 3.87
N THR A 45 11.29 -2.46 4.80
CA THR A 45 10.51 -1.60 5.70
C THR A 45 9.88 -0.43 4.95
N ALA A 46 8.80 0.14 5.49
CA ALA A 46 8.14 1.31 4.89
C ALA A 46 9.11 2.48 4.62
N VAL A 47 10.10 2.69 5.50
CA VAL A 47 11.14 3.71 5.33
C VAL A 47 12.04 3.41 4.12
N GLN A 48 12.55 2.18 4.02
CA GLN A 48 13.38 1.77 2.88
C GLN A 48 12.62 1.83 1.56
N VAL A 49 11.33 1.49 1.57
CA VAL A 49 10.46 1.62 0.39
C VAL A 49 10.26 3.08 0.03
N ALA A 50 9.98 3.93 1.01
CA ALA A 50 9.81 5.37 0.83
C ALA A 50 11.05 6.00 0.18
N GLU A 51 12.25 5.66 0.65
CA GLU A 51 13.51 6.09 0.02
C GLU A 51 13.65 5.57 -1.41
N ALA A 52 13.31 4.29 -1.65
CA ALA A 52 13.47 3.66 -2.96
C ALA A 52 12.53 4.21 -4.05
N ILE A 53 11.36 4.73 -3.68
CA ILE A 53 10.37 5.29 -4.61
C ILE A 53 10.18 6.80 -4.46
N GLU A 54 11.08 7.47 -3.73
CA GLU A 54 11.07 8.92 -3.48
C GLU A 54 9.74 9.43 -2.90
N ARG A 55 9.23 8.71 -1.89
CA ARG A 55 7.99 9.00 -1.17
C ARG A 55 8.22 9.17 0.32
N ASP A 56 7.16 9.60 0.99
CA ASP A 56 7.12 9.71 2.45
C ASP A 56 6.67 8.38 3.07
N ALA A 57 7.32 7.95 4.15
CA ALA A 57 7.04 6.68 4.81
C ALA A 57 5.62 6.60 5.40
N HIS A 58 5.02 7.72 5.79
CA HIS A 58 3.62 7.77 6.22
C HIS A 58 2.68 7.42 5.08
N THR A 59 2.99 7.90 3.86
CA THR A 59 2.19 7.57 2.66
C THR A 59 2.28 6.08 2.34
N ILE A 60 3.44 5.45 2.55
CA ILE A 60 3.59 4.00 2.37
C ILE A 60 2.75 3.23 3.42
N GLY A 61 2.80 3.68 4.67
CA GLY A 61 1.97 3.15 5.75
C GLY A 61 0.47 3.27 5.46
N ASP A 62 0.01 4.42 4.97
CA ASP A 62 -1.39 4.64 4.58
C ASP A 62 -1.84 3.66 3.49
N TRP A 63 -0.98 3.31 2.54
CA TRP A 63 -1.29 2.33 1.51
C TRP A 63 -1.39 0.90 2.07
N LEU A 64 -0.52 0.55 3.01
CA LEU A 64 -0.60 -0.74 3.70
C LEU A 64 -1.89 -0.86 4.52
N GLU A 65 -2.22 0.17 5.29
CA GLU A 65 -3.47 0.18 6.08
C GLU A 65 -4.70 0.17 5.17
N THR A 66 -4.67 0.92 4.06
CA THR A 66 -5.74 0.88 3.04
C THR A 66 -5.92 -0.53 2.47
N LEU A 67 -4.82 -1.23 2.17
CA LEU A 67 -4.87 -2.62 1.71
C LEU A 67 -5.42 -3.54 2.80
N ARG A 68 -4.99 -3.36 4.05
CA ARG A 68 -5.44 -4.16 5.19
C ARG A 68 -6.93 -4.03 5.43
N GLU A 69 -7.45 -2.81 5.45
CA GLU A 69 -8.84 -2.51 5.82
C GLU A 69 -9.82 -2.72 4.66
N LYS A 70 -9.45 -2.27 3.45
CA LYS A 70 -10.36 -2.17 2.31
C LYS A 70 -10.01 -3.12 1.16
N GLY A 71 -8.85 -3.75 1.25
CA GLY A 71 -8.42 -4.77 0.30
C GLY A 71 -7.83 -4.21 -1.00
N PRO A 72 -7.54 -5.11 -1.96
CA PRO A 72 -6.78 -4.81 -3.17
C PRO A 72 -7.42 -3.74 -4.05
N THR A 73 -8.74 -3.71 -4.11
CA THR A 73 -9.50 -2.76 -4.94
C THR A 73 -9.34 -1.33 -4.46
N ALA A 74 -9.09 -1.10 -3.17
CA ALA A 74 -8.88 0.25 -2.63
C ALA A 74 -7.51 0.86 -2.98
N LEU A 75 -6.56 0.04 -3.40
CA LEU A 75 -5.30 0.52 -3.99
C LEU A 75 -5.48 0.93 -5.45
N ALA A 76 -6.48 0.37 -6.13
CA ALA A 76 -6.81 0.80 -7.48
C ALA A 76 -7.19 2.28 -7.47
N PHE A 77 -6.69 3.04 -8.44
CA PHE A 77 -7.02 4.45 -8.53
C PHE A 77 -8.44 4.59 -9.07
N GLU A 78 -9.44 4.62 -8.18
CA GLU A 78 -10.70 5.25 -8.53
C GLU A 78 -10.47 6.76 -8.50
N GLN A 79 -10.71 7.41 -9.63
CA GLN A 79 -10.92 8.85 -9.68
C GLN A 79 -12.25 9.16 -8.98
N SER A 80 -12.31 8.94 -7.67
CA SER A 80 -13.40 9.41 -6.84
C SER A 80 -13.25 10.93 -6.78
N GLY A 81 -14.03 11.64 -7.61
CA GLY A 81 -14.25 13.07 -7.42
C GLY A 81 -14.90 13.28 -6.05
N GLY A 82 -14.10 13.49 -5.01
CA GLY A 82 -14.60 13.68 -3.66
C GLY A 82 -13.52 13.45 -2.61
N SER A 83 -13.06 14.56 -2.02
CA SER A 83 -12.24 14.79 -0.83
C SER A 83 -11.37 13.65 -0.24
N PRO A 84 -10.09 13.91 0.05
CA PRO A 84 -9.22 12.94 0.71
C PRO A 84 -9.79 12.52 2.08
N PRO A 85 -9.61 11.25 2.50
CA PRO A 85 -9.94 10.86 3.86
C PRO A 85 -9.12 11.70 4.84
N SER A 86 -9.82 12.29 5.80
CA SER A 86 -9.27 13.10 6.89
C SER A 86 -8.08 12.37 7.52
N SER A 87 -6.91 13.02 7.55
CA SER A 87 -5.76 12.57 8.31
C SER A 87 -6.19 12.29 9.75
N HIS A 88 -6.34 11.01 10.12
CA HIS A 88 -6.39 10.62 11.51
C HIS A 88 -4.98 10.76 12.09
N ARG A 89 -4.66 12.01 12.42
CA ARG A 89 -3.56 12.39 13.29
C ARG A 89 -3.84 11.75 14.65
N HIS A 90 -3.38 10.52 14.86
CA HIS A 90 -3.46 9.88 16.17
C HIS A 90 -2.42 10.55 17.08
N ASN A 91 -2.83 11.68 17.66
CA ASN A 91 -2.01 12.46 18.56
C ASN A 91 -2.06 11.79 19.94
N LYS A 92 -1.21 10.79 20.19
CA LYS A 92 -1.04 10.20 21.52
C LYS A 92 -0.26 11.22 22.37
N ARG A 93 -1.00 12.08 23.08
CA ARG A 93 -0.47 12.89 24.18
C ARG A 93 -0.40 12.01 25.42
N HIS A 94 0.76 11.99 26.05
CA HIS A 94 0.95 11.54 27.42
C HIS A 94 1.54 12.69 28.23
#